data_AF-A0A957M683-F1
#
_entry.id   AF-A0A957M683-F1
#
_cell.length_a   1.000
_cell.length_b   1.000
_cell.length_c   1.000
_cell.angle_alpha   90.00
_cell.angle_beta   90.00
_cell.angle_gamma   90.00
#
_symmetry.space_group_name_H-M   'P 1'
#
loop_
_entity.id
_entity.type
_entity.pdbx_description
1 polymer ?
#
loop_
_entity_poly.entity_id
_entity_poly.type
_entity_poly.pdbx_seq_one_letter_code
_entity_poly.pdbx_strand_id
1 'polypeptide(L)'
;WYTQYLTPALVAEQGWVVVNVDYRLTSDQVFLAATYPTTPTKAAWYDDNLRDVAAAFDWTVANIAAYGGDPQNIFLFGHSAGGHLVSLLATHDDYRTRRAWMRGVISMSGAYKLDELNPVIFNGVLDQTFRGGHTDTAE
;
A
#
# COMPACT_ATOMS: atom_id res chain seq x y z
N TRP A 1 13.80 0.44 -4.49
CA TRP A 1 14.26 1.24 -3.33
C TRP A 1 14.15 0.47 -2.02
N TYR A 2 12.96 0.04 -1.59
CA TYR A 2 12.76 -0.72 -0.34
C TYR A 2 13.76 -1.87 -0.14
N THR A 3 13.71 -2.87 -1.02
CA THR A 3 14.55 -4.07 -0.94
C THR A 3 16.06 -3.77 -1.09
N GLN A 4 16.40 -2.69 -1.78
CA GLN A 4 17.79 -2.37 -2.10
C GLN A 4 18.50 -1.56 -1.01
N TYR A 5 17.76 -0.72 -0.27
CA TYR A 5 18.36 0.22 0.69
C TYR A 5 17.76 0.08 2.08
N LEU A 6 16.43 0.13 2.20
CA LEU A 6 15.75 0.12 3.50
C LEU A 6 15.87 -1.25 4.17
N THR A 7 15.59 -2.33 3.42
CA THR A 7 15.61 -3.69 3.94
C THR A 7 16.98 -4.09 4.48
N PRO A 8 18.11 -3.91 3.75
CA PRO A 8 19.42 -4.25 4.29
C PRO A 8 19.79 -3.46 5.53
N ALA A 9 19.50 -2.15 5.57
CA ALA A 9 19.80 -1.30 6.73
C ALA A 9 19.03 -1.76 7.98
N LEU A 10 17.73 -2.05 7.85
CA LEU A 10 16.92 -2.49 8.99
C LEU A 10 17.26 -3.90 9.46
N VAL A 11 17.55 -4.82 8.54
CA VAL A 11 17.87 -6.21 8.89
C VAL A 11 19.28 -6.32 9.46
N ALA A 12 20.30 -5.86 8.70
CA ALA A 12 21.70 -6.12 9.04
C ALA A 12 22.22 -5.25 10.20
N GLU A 13 21.76 -4.01 10.32
CA GLU A 13 22.30 -3.07 11.31
C GLU A 13 21.45 -2.97 12.58
N GLN A 14 20.13 -3.25 12.46
CA GLN A 14 19.17 -3.01 13.53
C GLN A 14 18.44 -4.28 14.00
N GLY A 15 18.68 -5.43 13.35
CA GLY A 15 18.12 -6.73 13.76
C GLY A 15 16.63 -6.91 13.52
N TRP A 16 16.03 -6.14 12.59
CA TRP A 16 14.62 -6.26 12.26
C TRP A 16 14.35 -7.38 11.26
N VAL A 17 13.17 -7.97 11.33
CA VAL A 17 12.59 -8.73 10.22
C VAL A 17 11.78 -7.77 9.35
N VAL A 18 12.06 -7.72 8.06
CA VAL A 18 11.38 -6.84 7.11
C VAL A 18 10.53 -7.67 6.16
N VAL A 19 9.24 -7.33 6.09
CA VAL A 19 8.29 -7.94 5.14
C VAL A 19 7.95 -6.89 4.09
N ASN A 20 8.40 -7.11 2.85
CA ASN A 20 7.98 -6.31 1.70
C ASN A 20 6.81 -7.02 1.02
N VAL A 21 5.77 -6.25 0.68
CA VAL A 21 4.51 -6.78 0.15
C VAL A 21 4.21 -6.15 -1.19
N ASP A 22 3.77 -6.98 -2.13
CA ASP A 22 3.15 -6.53 -3.37
C ASP A 22 1.64 -6.41 -3.15
N TYR A 23 1.00 -5.48 -3.85
CA TYR A 23 -0.44 -5.28 -3.84
C TYR A 23 -0.92 -4.87 -5.22
N ARG A 24 -2.18 -5.14 -5.54
CA ARG A 24 -2.75 -4.80 -6.86
C ARG A 24 -2.76 -3.28 -7.07
N LEU A 25 -2.26 -2.85 -8.24
CA LEU A 25 -2.26 -1.44 -8.65
C LEU A 25 -3.52 -1.10 -9.44
N THR A 26 -4.05 0.10 -9.23
CA THR A 26 -5.15 0.67 -10.00
C THR A 26 -4.68 0.94 -11.44
N SER A 27 -5.50 0.67 -12.45
CA SER A 27 -5.15 1.06 -13.84
C SER A 27 -5.48 2.51 -14.13
N ASP A 28 -4.90 2.98 -15.23
CA ASP A 28 -5.12 4.22 -15.95
C ASP A 28 -6.60 4.64 -16.18
N GLN A 29 -7.57 3.73 -16.04
CA GLN A 29 -8.99 4.00 -16.30
C GLN A 29 -9.80 4.34 -15.04
N VAL A 30 -9.20 4.24 -13.85
CA VAL A 30 -9.98 4.19 -12.60
C VAL A 30 -9.32 5.03 -11.51
N PHE A 31 -9.57 6.33 -11.55
CA PHE A 31 -9.55 7.10 -10.33
C PHE A 31 -10.90 7.77 -10.19
N LEU A 32 -11.52 7.59 -9.02
CA LEU A 32 -12.86 8.08 -8.67
C LEU A 32 -14.01 7.23 -9.23
N ALA A 33 -14.03 5.94 -8.90
CA ALA A 33 -15.27 5.20 -8.94
C ALA A 33 -16.17 5.69 -7.78
N ALA A 34 -16.90 6.78 -7.99
CA ALA A 34 -18.10 7.07 -7.19
C ALA A 34 -19.13 5.91 -7.28
N THR A 35 -18.93 5.01 -8.25
CA THR A 35 -19.73 3.81 -8.50
C THR A 35 -18.82 2.69 -8.98
N TYR A 36 -18.84 1.54 -8.31
CA TYR A 36 -18.23 0.30 -8.81
C TYR A 36 -18.90 -0.09 -10.14
N PRO A 37 -18.17 -0.16 -11.26
CA PRO A 37 -18.74 -0.77 -12.46
C PRO A 37 -18.80 -2.28 -12.27
N THR A 38 -19.87 -2.88 -12.78
CA THR A 38 -20.10 -4.33 -12.73
C THR A 38 -19.29 -5.10 -13.78
N THR A 39 -18.54 -4.40 -14.64
CA THR A 39 -17.75 -4.99 -15.71
C THR A 39 -16.34 -5.30 -15.19
N PRO A 40 -15.88 -6.57 -15.25
CA PRO A 40 -14.52 -6.94 -14.85
C PRO A 40 -13.46 -6.23 -15.70
N THR A 41 -12.45 -5.67 -15.06
CA THR A 41 -11.27 -5.08 -15.71
C THR A 41 -9.99 -5.70 -15.17
N LYS A 42 -8.88 -5.60 -15.90
CA LYS A 42 -7.55 -6.00 -15.40
C LYS A 42 -7.02 -5.09 -14.27
N ALA A 43 -7.65 -3.94 -14.05
CA ALA A 43 -7.33 -2.94 -13.03
C ALA A 43 -7.83 -3.34 -11.63
N ALA A 44 -7.07 -3.04 -10.59
CA ALA A 44 -7.60 -2.97 -9.22
C ALA A 44 -8.62 -1.83 -9.12
N TRP A 45 -9.70 -2.02 -8.35
CA TRP A 45 -10.64 -0.95 -7.98
C TRP A 45 -10.39 -0.54 -6.54
N TYR A 46 -10.80 0.67 -6.14
CA TYR A 46 -10.90 0.94 -4.70
C TYR A 46 -11.93 -0.03 -4.11
N ASP A 47 -11.62 -0.85 -3.09
CA ASP A 47 -10.49 -0.82 -2.16
C ASP A 47 -9.50 -2.03 -2.26
N ASP A 48 -9.37 -2.66 -3.43
CA ASP A 48 -8.55 -3.86 -3.67
C ASP A 48 -7.11 -3.76 -3.14
N ASN A 49 -6.44 -2.62 -3.38
CA ASN A 49 -5.08 -2.40 -2.89
C ASN A 49 -4.98 -2.45 -1.35
N LEU A 50 -5.95 -1.86 -0.66
CA LEU A 50 -6.02 -1.87 0.81
C LEU A 50 -6.35 -3.28 1.32
N ARG A 51 -7.21 -4.03 0.63
CA ARG A 51 -7.51 -5.43 0.97
C ARG A 51 -6.27 -6.31 0.87
N ASP A 52 -5.45 -6.13 -0.16
CA ASP A 52 -4.21 -6.88 -0.33
C ASP A 52 -3.21 -6.56 0.78
N VAL A 53 -3.03 -5.27 1.12
CA VAL A 53 -2.16 -4.84 2.23
C VAL A 53 -2.68 -5.37 3.57
N ALA A 54 -3.99 -5.38 3.79
CA ALA A 54 -4.59 -5.95 4.99
C ALA A 54 -4.39 -7.47 5.08
N ALA A 55 -4.54 -8.20 3.98
CA ALA A 55 -4.29 -9.63 3.92
C ALA A 55 -2.81 -9.95 4.20
N ALA A 56 -1.89 -9.15 3.66
CA ALA A 56 -0.47 -9.30 3.91
C ALA A 56 -0.11 -8.98 5.38
N PHE A 57 -0.78 -8.00 5.99
CA PHE A 57 -0.65 -7.73 7.43
C PHE A 57 -1.11 -8.91 8.27
N ASP A 58 -2.28 -9.48 7.98
CA ASP A 58 -2.82 -10.63 8.72
C ASP A 58 -1.89 -11.85 8.59
N TRP A 59 -1.37 -12.10 7.38
CA TRP A 59 -0.37 -13.13 7.16
C TRP A 59 0.90 -12.86 7.99
N THR A 60 1.37 -11.61 8.03
CA THR A 60 2.54 -11.23 8.82
C THR A 60 2.32 -11.50 10.30
N VAL A 61 1.21 -11.03 10.88
CA VAL A 61 0.86 -11.29 12.29
C VAL A 61 0.85 -12.79 12.59
N ALA A 62 0.27 -13.60 11.70
CA ALA A 62 0.16 -15.04 11.91
C ALA A 62 1.49 -15.81 11.76
N ASN A 63 2.45 -15.29 10.97
CA ASN A 63 3.61 -16.08 10.54
C ASN A 63 4.97 -15.50 10.96
N ILE A 64 5.06 -14.21 11.31
CA ILE A 64 6.37 -13.53 11.48
C ILE A 64 7.25 -14.15 12.58
N ALA A 65 6.63 -14.78 13.58
CA ALA A 65 7.34 -15.52 14.64
C ALA A 65 8.22 -16.66 14.08
N ALA A 66 7.78 -17.35 13.03
CA ALA A 66 8.55 -18.41 12.38
C ALA A 66 9.80 -17.86 11.65
N TYR A 67 9.82 -16.56 11.35
CA TYR A 67 10.93 -15.87 10.69
C TYR A 67 11.77 -15.05 11.67
N GLY A 68 11.55 -15.22 12.98
CA GLY A 68 12.32 -14.55 14.04
C GLY A 68 11.83 -13.14 14.40
N GLY A 69 10.68 -12.69 13.90
CA GLY A 69 10.07 -11.43 14.31
C GLY A 69 9.08 -11.61 15.46
N ASP A 70 8.67 -10.49 16.06
CA ASP A 70 7.71 -10.48 17.17
C ASP A 70 6.32 -9.99 16.67
N PRO A 71 5.28 -10.84 16.68
CA PRO A 71 3.94 -10.44 16.23
C PRO A 71 3.30 -9.35 17.09
N GLN A 72 3.80 -9.07 18.30
CA GLN A 72 3.35 -7.98 19.15
C GLN A 72 4.11 -6.66 18.93
N ASN A 73 5.14 -6.67 18.06
CA ASN A 73 6.00 -5.52 17.82
C ASN A 73 6.12 -5.19 16.32
N ILE A 74 4.98 -5.11 15.63
CA ILE A 74 4.92 -4.83 14.19
C ILE A 74 4.75 -3.33 13.95
N PHE A 75 5.61 -2.76 13.11
CA PHE A 75 5.49 -1.38 12.61
C PHE A 75 5.15 -1.40 11.12
N LEU A 76 4.14 -0.62 10.74
CA LEU A 76 3.85 -0.37 9.33
C LEU A 76 4.71 0.79 8.83
N PHE A 77 5.28 0.65 7.64
CA PHE A 77 6.01 1.73 6.98
C PHE A 77 5.54 1.84 5.53
N GLY A 78 5.37 3.08 5.06
CA GLY A 78 5.05 3.34 3.67
C GLY A 78 5.46 4.74 3.20
N HIS A 79 5.86 4.83 1.94
CA HIS A 79 6.18 6.07 1.24
C HIS A 79 5.16 6.38 0.15
N SER A 80 4.74 7.64 -0.01
CA SER A 80 3.82 8.09 -1.06
C SER A 80 2.52 7.27 -1.07
N ALA A 81 2.20 6.55 -2.14
CA ALA A 81 1.05 5.63 -2.19
C ALA A 81 1.09 4.59 -1.05
N GLY A 82 2.27 4.08 -0.68
CA GLY A 82 2.42 3.19 0.47
C GLY A 82 2.12 3.89 1.79
N GLY A 83 2.49 5.17 1.93
CA GLY A 83 2.18 5.98 3.12
C GLY A 83 0.67 6.19 3.29
N HIS A 84 -0.03 6.43 2.18
CA HIS A 84 -1.48 6.45 2.13
C HIS A 84 -2.07 5.11 2.60
N LEU A 85 -1.61 3.98 2.05
CA LEU A 85 -2.15 2.65 2.38
C LEU A 85 -1.94 2.25 3.85
N VAL A 86 -0.74 2.46 4.41
CA VAL A 86 -0.49 2.12 5.82
C VAL A 86 -1.28 3.02 6.76
N SER A 87 -1.52 4.27 6.37
CA SER A 87 -2.35 5.20 7.14
C SER A 87 -3.82 4.80 7.07
N LEU A 88 -4.32 4.42 5.90
CA LEU A 88 -5.68 3.89 5.74
C LEU A 88 -5.88 2.61 6.55
N LEU A 89 -4.97 1.64 6.46
CA LEU A 89 -5.10 0.39 7.21
C LEU A 89 -5.19 0.63 8.73
N ALA A 90 -4.44 1.62 9.23
CA ALA A 90 -4.44 1.96 10.64
C ALA A 90 -5.65 2.78 11.09
N THR A 91 -6.29 3.54 10.20
CA THR A 91 -7.32 4.53 10.57
C THR A 91 -8.72 4.19 10.08
N HIS A 92 -8.86 3.36 9.04
CA HIS A 92 -10.15 2.96 8.49
C HIS A 92 -10.88 2.00 9.44
N ASP A 93 -12.18 2.18 9.62
CA ASP A 93 -12.93 1.47 10.66
C ASP A 93 -13.16 -0.01 10.37
N ASP A 94 -13.27 -0.39 9.10
CA ASP A 94 -13.37 -1.81 8.69
C ASP A 94 -12.14 -2.64 9.12
N TYR A 95 -11.00 -1.98 9.35
CA TYR A 95 -9.75 -2.63 9.75
C TYR A 95 -9.39 -2.39 11.22
N ARG A 96 -10.28 -1.78 12.01
CA ARG A 96 -10.01 -1.37 13.41
C ARG A 96 -9.52 -2.49 14.33
N THR A 97 -9.92 -3.73 14.08
CA THR A 97 -9.51 -4.91 14.87
C THR A 97 -8.02 -5.21 14.72
N ARG A 98 -7.40 -4.80 13.61
CA ARG A 98 -5.97 -5.01 13.33
C ARG A 98 -5.07 -4.05 14.10
N ARG A 99 -5.60 -2.92 14.57
CA ARG A 99 -4.85 -1.89 15.32
C ARG A 99 -4.20 -2.46 16.58
N ALA A 100 -4.79 -3.47 17.21
CA ALA A 100 -4.22 -4.14 18.38
C ALA A 100 -2.88 -4.84 18.12
N TRP A 101 -2.59 -5.16 16.86
CA TRP A 101 -1.36 -5.81 16.40
C TRP A 101 -0.37 -4.84 15.77
N MET A 102 -0.71 -3.54 15.70
CA MET A 102 0.14 -2.50 15.15
C MET A 102 0.78 -1.71 16.28
N ARG A 103 2.10 -1.80 16.42
CA ARG A 103 2.84 -1.03 17.42
C ARG A 103 3.04 0.43 17.01
N GLY A 104 3.11 0.68 15.71
CA GLY A 104 3.22 2.02 15.15
C GLY A 104 3.09 2.06 13.64
N VAL A 105 2.92 3.26 13.11
CA VAL A 105 2.79 3.53 11.67
C VAL A 105 3.72 4.68 11.32
N ILE A 106 4.55 4.46 10.31
CA ILE A 106 5.45 5.46 9.74
C ILE A 106 4.94 5.74 8.33
N SER A 107 4.22 6.84 8.18
CA SER A 107 3.76 7.30 6.87
C SER A 107 4.63 8.45 6.38
N MET A 108 5.38 8.19 5.30
CA MET A 108 6.32 9.13 4.73
C MET A 108 5.75 9.72 3.44
N SER A 109 5.50 11.03 3.43
CA SER A 109 5.00 11.74 2.25
C SER A 109 3.72 11.13 1.64
N GLY A 110 2.85 10.56 2.48
CA GLY A 110 1.59 9.96 2.04
C GLY A 110 0.55 11.00 1.60
N ALA A 111 -0.24 10.66 0.58
CA ALA A 111 -1.35 11.49 0.10
C ALA A 111 -2.67 11.04 0.75
N TYR A 112 -3.25 11.79 1.68
CA TYR A 112 -4.42 11.32 2.46
C TYR A 112 -5.77 11.83 1.96
N LYS A 113 -5.76 12.96 1.27
CA LYS A 113 -6.94 13.59 0.67
C LYS A 113 -6.72 13.66 -0.84
N LEU A 114 -7.03 12.56 -1.51
CA LEU A 114 -6.72 12.39 -2.93
C LEU A 114 -7.49 13.38 -3.82
N ASP A 115 -8.67 13.80 -3.37
CA ASP A 115 -9.53 14.82 -3.98
C ASP A 115 -9.02 16.26 -3.80
N GLU A 116 -8.22 16.52 -2.77
CA GLU A 116 -7.58 17.82 -2.51
C GLU A 116 -6.15 17.91 -3.07
N LEU A 117 -5.65 16.88 -3.76
CA LEU A 117 -4.32 16.91 -4.36
C LEU A 117 -4.22 18.00 -5.42
N ASN A 118 -3.15 18.80 -5.36
CA ASN A 118 -2.95 19.93 -6.26
C ASN A 118 -2.88 19.43 -7.72
N PRO A 119 -3.88 19.77 -8.57
CA PRO A 119 -3.94 19.28 -9.94
C PRO A 119 -2.78 19.80 -10.79
N VAL A 120 -2.14 20.93 -10.46
CA VAL A 120 -0.97 21.44 -11.19
C VAL A 120 0.27 20.56 -11.00
N ILE A 121 0.45 19.99 -9.81
CA ILE A 121 1.60 19.12 -9.49
C ILE A 121 1.30 17.68 -9.89
N PHE A 122 0.09 17.21 -9.62
CA PHE A 122 -0.26 15.82 -9.81
C PHE A 122 -0.83 15.54 -11.19
N ASN A 123 -1.29 16.51 -12.00
CA ASN A 123 -1.76 16.21 -13.37
C ASN A 123 -0.68 15.52 -14.20
N GLY A 124 0.61 15.88 -14.12
CA GLY A 124 1.64 15.20 -14.92
C GLY A 124 1.82 13.71 -14.56
N VAL A 125 1.75 13.37 -13.27
CA VAL A 125 1.80 11.98 -12.77
C VAL A 125 0.46 11.27 -13.06
N LEU A 126 -0.63 12.02 -12.90
CA LEU A 126 -2.00 11.64 -13.22
C LEU A 126 -2.32 11.71 -14.72
N ASP A 127 -1.37 12.00 -15.61
CA ASP A 127 -1.58 12.05 -17.07
C ASP A 127 -0.60 11.09 -17.75
N GLN A 128 0.66 11.01 -17.31
CA GLN A 128 1.62 9.98 -17.75
C GLN A 128 1.20 8.54 -17.38
N THR A 129 0.36 8.39 -16.35
CA THR A 129 -0.22 7.10 -15.96
C THR A 129 -1.65 6.93 -16.50
N PHE A 130 -2.29 7.96 -17.07
CA PHE A 130 -3.76 7.98 -17.31
C PHE A 130 -4.20 8.50 -18.69
N ARG A 131 -3.30 8.96 -19.56
CA ARG A 131 -3.57 9.18 -20.98
C ARG A 131 -2.42 8.64 -21.82
N GLY A 132 -2.62 7.43 -22.30
CA GLY A 132 -1.66 6.70 -23.14
C GLY A 132 -1.10 5.45 -22.49
N GLY A 133 -1.89 4.82 -21.59
CA GLY A 133 -1.52 3.60 -20.87
C GLY A 133 -0.65 2.68 -21.70
N HIS A 134 0.48 2.25 -21.14
CA HIS A 134 1.12 1.05 -21.63
C HIS A 134 0.15 -0.09 -21.39
N THR A 135 -0.63 -0.41 -22.43
CA THR A 135 -1.28 -1.69 -22.55
C THR A 135 -0.17 -2.72 -22.56
N ASP A 136 0.02 -3.42 -21.44
CA ASP A 136 0.80 -4.65 -21.40
C ASP A 136 -0.03 -5.75 -22.10
N THR A 137 -0.24 -5.54 -23.40
CA THR A 137 -0.92 -6.44 -24.33
C THR A 137 -0.03 -6.77 -25.52
N ALA A 138 1.27 -6.93 -25.26
CA ALA A 138 2.07 -7.86 -26.04
C ALA A 138 2.29 -9.11 -25.18
N GLU A 139 2.09 -10.27 -25.78
CA GLU A 139 2.16 -11.61 -25.19
C GLU A 139 3.40 -11.89 -24.34
#